data_AF-A0A1Y6KA12-F1
#
_entry.id   AF-A0A1Y6KA12-F1
#
_cell.length_a   1.000
_cell.length_b   1.000
_cell.length_c   1.000
_cell.angle_alpha   90.00
_cell.angle_beta   90.00
_cell.angle_gamma   90.00
#
_symmetry.space_group_name_H-M   'P 1'
#
loop_
_entity.id
_entity.type
_entity.pdbx_description
1 polymer ?
#
loop_
_entity_poly.entity_id
_entity_poly.type
_entity_poly.pdbx_seq_one_letter_code
_entity_poly.pdbx_strand_id
1 'polypeptide(L)' 'MPAAGALRDLVRPPEGMVAVDLVDGRRVFAPAGSDPDAERGQIESKETAP' A
#
# COMPACT_ATOMS: atom_id res chain seq x y z
N MET A 1 -5.38 -0.40 21.17
CA MET A 1 -5.47 -1.79 20.66
C MET A 1 -4.45 -1.96 19.53
N PRO A 2 -3.29 -2.60 19.76
CA PRO A 2 -2.22 -2.70 18.75
C PRO A 2 -2.46 -3.81 17.71
N ALA A 3 -3.53 -4.59 17.86
CA ALA A 3 -3.79 -5.79 17.05
C ALA A 3 -3.97 -5.53 15.55
N ALA A 4 -4.49 -4.35 15.17
CA ALA A 4 -4.72 -4.02 13.76
C ALA A 4 -3.41 -3.92 12.95
N GLY A 5 -2.29 -3.50 13.56
CA GLY A 5 -0.98 -3.51 12.90
C GLY A 5 -0.48 -4.93 12.66
N ALA A 6 -0.58 -5.79 13.69
CA ALA A 6 -0.17 -7.19 13.60
C ALA A 6 -0.97 -7.98 12.53
N LEU A 7 -2.26 -7.67 12.36
CA LEU A 7 -3.10 -8.27 11.30
C LEU A 7 -2.65 -7.87 9.88
N ARG A 8 -2.03 -6.70 9.72
CA ARG A 8 -1.56 -6.23 8.42
C ARG A 8 -0.23 -6.84 8.01
N ASP A 9 0.60 -7.18 8.99
CA ASP A 9 1.87 -7.86 8.76
C ASP A 9 1.70 -9.35 8.45
N LEU A 10 0.51 -9.91 8.72
CA LEU A 10 0.13 -11.28 8.34
C LEU A 10 -0.20 -11.41 6.84
N VAL A 11 -0.52 -10.30 6.16
CA VAL A 11 -0.83 -10.32 4.72
C VAL A 11 0.48 -10.25 3.94
N ARG A 12 0.89 -11.38 3.36
CA ARG A 12 2.07 -11.44 2.50
C ARG A 12 1.81 -10.78 1.13
N PRO A 13 2.80 -10.06 0.58
CA PRO A 13 2.72 -9.54 -0.78
C PRO A 13 2.59 -10.69 -1.79
N PRO A 14 1.81 -10.48 -2.87
CA PRO A 14 1.85 -11.33 -4.06
C PRO A 14 3.26 -11.38 -4.68
N GLU A 15 3.55 -12.43 -5.45
CA GLU A 15 4.84 -12.57 -6.13
C GLU A 15 5.09 -11.40 -7.09
N GLY A 16 6.31 -10.86 -7.08
CA GLY A 16 6.68 -9.69 -7.88
C GLY A 16 6.12 -8.36 -7.35
N MET A 17 5.42 -8.36 -6.20
CA MET A 17 4.89 -7.17 -5.56
C MET A 17 5.54 -6.89 -4.20
N VAL A 18 5.57 -5.61 -3.81
CA VAL A 18 6.05 -5.09 -2.53
C VAL A 18 4.90 -4.39 -1.80
N ALA A 19 4.88 -4.50 -0.47
CA ALA A 19 3.94 -3.76 0.36
C ALA A 19 4.40 -2.30 0.52
N VAL A 20 3.51 -1.36 0.26
CA VAL A 20 3.74 0.07 0.46
C VAL A 20 2.74 0.60 1.46
N ASP A 21 3.22 1.19 2.55
CA ASP A 21 2.39 1.87 3.53
C ASP A 21 2.11 3.30 3.07
N LEU A 22 0.85 3.73 3.13
CA LEU A 22 0.34 5.06 2.76
C LEU A 22 0.33 6.01 3.96
N VAL A 23 0.24 7.33 3.70
CA VAL A 23 0.20 8.38 4.73
C VAL A 23 -1.08 8.35 5.54
N ASP A 24 -2.19 7.95 4.92
CA ASP A 24 -3.48 7.70 5.58
C ASP A 24 -3.47 6.43 6.45
N GLY A 25 -2.33 5.76 6.51
CA GLY A 25 -2.15 4.54 7.27
C GLY A 25 -2.80 3.34 6.61
N ARG A 26 -3.14 3.31 5.31
CA ARG A 26 -3.48 2.09 4.56
C ARG A 26 -2.23 1.41 4.00
N ARG A 27 -2.33 0.17 3.53
CA ARG A 27 -1.23 -0.59 2.89
C ARG A 27 -1.72 -1.11 1.55
N VAL A 28 -0.91 -0.91 0.50
CA VAL A 28 -1.18 -1.40 -0.87
C VAL A 28 -0.04 -2.28 -1.34
N PHE A 29 -0.26 -3.04 -2.42
CA PHE A 29 0.76 -3.86 -3.06
C PHE A 29 1.07 -3.32 -4.45
N ALA A 30 2.35 -3.23 -4.74
CA ALA A 30 2.90 -2.56 -5.91
C ALA A 30 3.95 -3.41 -6.60
N PRO A 31 4.12 -3.36 -7.93
CA PRO A 31 5.24 -4.03 -8.59
C PRO A 31 6.59 -3.65 -7.99
N ALA A 32 7.48 -4.63 -7.83
CA ALA A 32 8.83 -4.36 -7.35
C ALA A 32 9.57 -3.40 -8.29
N GLY A 33 10.11 -2.30 -7.73
CA GLY A 33 10.76 -1.24 -8.51
C GLY A 33 9.85 -0.06 -8.88
N SER A 34 8.56 -0.12 -8.53
CA SER A 34 7.71 1.08 -8.50
C SER A 34 8.23 2.10 -7.49
N ASP A 35 8.11 3.38 -7.84
CA ASP A 35 8.39 4.48 -6.94
C ASP A 35 7.22 4.64 -5.95
N PRO A 36 7.42 4.39 -4.64
CA PRO A 36 6.35 4.44 -3.65
C PRO A 36 5.71 5.83 -3.53
N ASP A 37 6.44 6.91 -3.82
CA ASP A 37 5.89 8.28 -3.82
C ASP A 37 5.02 8.53 -5.07
N ALA A 38 5.44 8.02 -6.24
CA ALA A 38 4.64 8.11 -7.46
C ALA A 38 3.36 7.28 -7.38
N GLU A 39 3.42 6.10 -6.76
CA GLU A 39 2.23 5.28 -6.52
C GLU A 39 1.29 5.94 -5.53
N ARG A 40 1.81 6.48 -4.41
CA ARG A 40 1.02 7.27 -3.45
C ARG A 40 0.29 8.44 -4.11
N GLY A 41 0.93 9.16 -5.02
CA GLY A 41 0.26 10.21 -5.80
C GLY A 41 -0.81 9.66 -6.76
N GLN A 42 -0.58 8.49 -7.37
CA GLN A 42 -1.51 7.87 -8.32
C GLN A 42 -2.78 7.33 -7.64
N ILE A 43 -2.65 6.65 -6.51
CA ILE A 43 -3.81 6.15 -5.74
C ILE A 43 -4.65 7.29 -5.15
N GLU A 44 -4.03 8.35 -4.61
CA GLU A 44 -4.78 9.55 -4.16
C GLU A 44 -5.52 10.22 -5.33
N SER A 45 -4.86 10.31 -6.49
CA SER A 45 -5.48 10.89 -7.69
C SER A 45 -6.61 10.01 -8.26
N LYS A 46 -6.51 8.68 -8.14
CA LYS A 46 -7.48 7.74 -8.71
C LYS A 46 -8.66 7.46 -7.78
N GLU A 47 -8.50 7.58 -6.46
CA GLU A 47 -9.59 7.49 -5.48
C GLU A 47 -10.53 8.72 -5.53
N THR A 48 -10.12 9.77 -6.25
CA THR A 48 -10.95 10.97 -6.53
C THR A 48 -11.76 10.84 -7.84
N ALA A 49 -11.64 9.72 -8.58
CA ALA A 49 -12.49 9.45 -9.74
C ALA A 49 -13.75 8.67 -9.31
N PRO A 50 -14.97 9.14 -9.67
CA PRO A 50 -16.26 8.63 -9.16
C PRO A 50 -16.63 7.22 -9.64
#